data_AF-A0A523RRD8-F1
#
_entry.id   AF-A0A523RRD8-F1
#
_cell.length_a   1.000
_cell.length_b   1.000
_cell.length_c   1.000
_cell.angle_alpha   90.00
_cell.angle_beta   90.00
_cell.angle_gamma   90.00
#
_symmetry.space_group_name_H-M   'P 1'
#
loop_
_entity.id
_entity.type
_entity.pdbx_description
1 polymer ?
#
loop_
_entity_poly.entity_id
_entity_poly.type
_entity_poly.pdbx_seq_one_letter_code
_entity_poly.pdbx_strand_id
1 'polypeptide(L)' 'MRNLKFRTVLVFSLVVVFLFGNMIVANAHFGMVIPSDDMVTQDDNKSISLKVQFIHPMEGGYMDMAKPAQFGVLVQGKK' A
#
# COMPACT_ATOMS: atom_id res chain seq x y z
N MET A 1 -7.11 -49.90 -3.74
CA MET A 1 -7.44 -49.12 -2.51
C MET A 1 -6.39 -48.08 -2.11
N ARG A 2 -5.08 -48.38 -2.18
CA ARG A 2 -4.00 -47.42 -1.84
C ARG A 2 -4.08 -46.10 -2.64
N ASN A 3 -4.42 -46.19 -3.93
CA ASN A 3 -4.52 -45.05 -4.84
C ASN A 3 -5.76 -44.18 -4.58
N LEU A 4 -6.83 -44.77 -4.00
CA LEU A 4 -8.05 -44.04 -3.66
C LEU A 4 -7.85 -43.20 -2.40
N LYS A 5 -7.26 -43.78 -1.35
CA LYS A 5 -6.88 -43.04 -0.13
C LYS A 5 -5.91 -41.90 -0.42
N PHE A 6 -4.92 -42.15 -1.27
CA PHE A 6 -3.97 -41.12 -1.71
C PHE A 6 -4.67 -39.96 -2.45
N ARG A 7 -5.59 -40.27 -3.36
CA ARG A 7 -6.42 -39.26 -4.04
C ARG A 7 -7.28 -38.46 -3.08
N THR A 8 -7.92 -39.11 -2.10
CA THR A 8 -8.73 -38.43 -1.10
C THR A 8 -7.90 -37.48 -0.24
N VAL A 9 -6.72 -37.91 0.22
CA VAL A 9 -5.80 -37.06 0.98
C VAL A 9 -5.29 -35.89 0.15
N LEU A 10 -4.92 -36.13 -1.12
CA LEU A 10 -4.47 -35.07 -2.03
C LEU A 10 -5.56 -34.01 -2.25
N VAL A 11 -6.79 -34.45 -2.54
CA VAL A 11 -7.93 -33.54 -2.73
C VAL A 11 -8.21 -32.74 -1.47
N PHE A 12 -8.17 -33.39 -0.31
CA PHE A 12 -8.39 -32.70 0.97
C PHE A 12 -7.30 -31.66 1.24
N SER A 13 -6.03 -31.98 1.02
CA SER A 13 -4.92 -31.01 1.12
C SER A 13 -5.09 -29.82 0.17
N LEU A 14 -5.49 -30.06 -1.08
CA LEU A 14 -5.71 -28.97 -2.06
C LEU A 14 -6.86 -28.05 -1.65
N VAL A 15 -7.95 -28.61 -1.11
CA VAL A 15 -9.07 -27.83 -0.58
C VAL A 15 -8.63 -26.98 0.61
N VAL A 16 -7.84 -27.54 1.53
CA VAL A 16 -7.29 -26.77 2.67
C VAL A 16 -6.39 -25.64 2.18
N VAL A 17 -5.46 -25.88 1.25
CA VAL A 17 -4.61 -24.83 0.69
C VAL A 17 -5.43 -23.74 0.01
N PHE A 18 -6.47 -24.09 -0.74
CA PHE A 18 -7.33 -23.12 -1.40
C PHE A 18 -8.12 -22.24 -0.41
N LEU A 19 -8.68 -22.85 0.64
CA LEU A 19 -9.47 -22.13 1.64
C LEU A 19 -8.61 -21.18 2.51
N PHE A 20 -7.39 -21.59 2.87
CA PHE A 20 -6.55 -20.83 3.81
C PHE A 20 -5.46 -19.98 3.13
N GLY A 21 -5.16 -20.20 1.84
CA GLY A 21 -4.11 -19.49 1.11
C GLY A 21 -4.36 -17.98 0.95
N ASN A 22 -5.62 -17.56 0.99
CA ASN A 22 -6.01 -16.14 0.83
C ASN A 22 -5.97 -15.35 2.15
N MET A 23 -5.66 -15.97 3.29
CA MET A 23 -5.60 -15.25 4.58
C MET A 23 -4.35 -14.37 4.74
N ILE A 24 -3.43 -14.38 3.77
CA ILE A 24 -2.17 -13.62 3.79
C ILE A 24 -2.25 -12.37 2.89
N VAL A 25 -3.44 -11.81 2.66
CA VAL A 25 -3.53 -10.50 2.01
C VAL A 25 -3.13 -9.45 3.04
N ALA A 26 -1.85 -9.07 3.01
CA ALA A 26 -1.38 -7.90 3.75
C ALA A 26 -1.94 -6.65 3.06
N ASN A 27 -2.97 -6.05 3.65
CA ASN A 27 -3.48 -4.73 3.26
C ASN A 27 -2.47 -3.66 3.68
N ALA A 28 -1.39 -3.56 2.92
CA ALA A 28 -0.36 -2.56 3.17
C ALA A 28 -0.90 -1.20 2.68
N HIS A 29 -1.19 -0.32 3.65
CA HIS A 29 -1.50 1.08 3.38
C HIS A 29 -0.19 1.86 3.31
N PHE A 30 -0.01 2.62 2.24
CA PHE A 30 1.18 3.43 2.07
C PHE A 30 0.82 4.90 2.23
N GLY A 31 1.47 5.56 3.18
CA GLY A 31 1.42 7.02 3.29
C GLY A 31 2.31 7.64 2.22
N MET A 32 1.74 8.53 1.43
CA MET A 32 2.41 9.21 0.33
C MET A 32 2.49 10.71 0.59
N VAL A 33 3.62 11.32 0.26
CA VAL A 33 3.81 12.78 0.19
C VAL A 33 4.26 13.10 -1.23
N ILE A 34 3.35 13.65 -2.03
CA ILE A 34 3.55 13.87 -3.46
C ILE A 34 3.66 15.37 -3.73
N PRO A 35 4.79 15.86 -4.26
CA PRO A 35 4.94 17.26 -4.63
C PRO A 35 4.20 17.59 -5.92
N SER A 36 3.93 18.88 -6.17
CA SER A 36 3.42 19.35 -7.47
C SER A 36 4.43 19.16 -8.60
N ASP A 37 5.72 19.17 -8.26
CA ASP A 37 6.82 19.14 -9.20
C ASP A 37 7.88 18.16 -8.70
N ASP A 38 8.38 17.31 -9.60
CA ASP A 38 9.40 16.31 -9.27
C ASP A 38 10.79 16.94 -9.06
N MET A 39 11.03 18.10 -9.67
CA MET A 39 12.27 18.85 -9.59
C MET A 39 11.98 20.35 -9.66
N VAL A 40 12.75 21.14 -8.92
CA VAL A 40 12.70 22.61 -8.95
C VAL A 40 14.08 23.13 -9.34
N THR A 41 14.15 23.82 -10.48
CA THR A 41 15.35 24.46 -11.00
C THR A 41 15.39 25.93 -10.63
N GLN A 42 16.44 26.64 -11.03
CA GLN A 42 16.67 28.03 -10.63
C GLN A 42 15.60 28.99 -11.14
N ASP A 43 15.07 28.76 -12.34
CA ASP A 43 14.11 29.67 -12.98
C ASP A 43 12.64 29.30 -12.68
N ASP A 44 12.41 28.15 -12.05
CA ASP A 44 11.06 27.66 -11.73
C ASP A 44 10.38 28.45 -10.61
N ASN A 45 9.06 28.31 -10.50
CA ASN A 45 8.32 28.79 -9.33
C ASN A 45 8.83 28.08 -8.07
N LYS A 46 9.03 28.84 -6.97
CA LYS A 46 9.51 28.31 -5.68
C LYS A 46 8.38 27.90 -4.74
N SER A 47 7.13 28.10 -5.13
CA SER A 47 5.95 27.61 -4.41
C SER A 47 5.63 26.18 -4.83
N ILE A 48 5.81 25.22 -3.93
CA ILE A 48 5.50 23.80 -4.14
C ILE A 48 4.32 23.41 -3.27
N SER A 49 3.34 22.74 -3.86
CA SER A 49 2.24 22.14 -3.11
C SER A 49 2.54 20.68 -2.80
N LEU A 50 2.16 20.21 -1.62
CA LEU A 50 2.33 18.82 -1.19
C LEU A 50 0.96 18.18 -1.00
N LYS A 51 0.71 17.08 -1.72
CA LYS A 51 -0.45 16.22 -1.49
C LYS A 51 -0.06 15.08 -0.55
N VAL A 52 -0.79 14.95 0.54
CA VAL A 52 -0.60 13.90 1.55
C VAL A 52 -1.82 12.98 1.50
N GLN A 53 -1.60 11.68 1.30
CA GLN A 53 -2.67 10.71 1.11
C GLN A 53 -2.22 9.29 1.42
N PHE A 54 -3.19 8.40 1.65
CA PHE A 54 -2.95 6.96 1.69
C PHE A 54 -3.34 6.30 0.36
N ILE A 55 -2.60 5.27 -0.03
CA ILE A 55 -2.88 4.46 -1.23
C ILE A 55 -2.94 2.97 -0.92
N HIS A 56 -3.78 2.27 -1.68
CA HIS A 56 -3.74 0.82 -1.87
C HIS A 56 -2.91 0.51 -3.13
N PRO A 57 -1.66 0.00 -3.01
CA PRO A 57 -0.70 -0.06 -4.12
C PRO A 57 -1.18 -0.85 -5.33
N MET A 58 -2.03 -1.84 -5.11
CA MET A 58 -2.49 -2.78 -6.14
C MET A 58 -3.90 -2.45 -6.64
N GLU A 59 -4.56 -1.45 -6.06
CA GLU A 59 -5.94 -1.07 -6.40
C GLU A 59 -6.00 0.23 -7.22
N GLY A 60 -4.86 0.94 -7.37
CA GLY A 60 -4.73 2.14 -8.20
C GLY A 60 -5.52 3.36 -7.70
N GLY A 61 -6.16 3.25 -6.53
CA GLY A 61 -7.00 4.27 -5.93
C GLY A 61 -6.38 4.92 -4.68
N TYR A 62 -6.92 6.10 -4.35
CA TYR A 62 -6.64 6.79 -3.11
C TYR A 62 -7.63 6.39 -2.02
N MET A 63 -7.17 6.43 -0.77
CA MET A 63 -8.02 6.21 0.38
C MET A 63 -8.47 7.54 0.99
N ASP A 64 -9.67 7.54 1.56
CA ASP A 64 -10.12 8.65 2.40
C ASP A 64 -9.18 8.82 3.60
N MET A 65 -8.74 10.05 3.80
CA MET A 65 -7.84 10.43 4.88
C MET A 65 -8.40 11.64 5.61
N ALA A 66 -8.57 11.52 6.92
CA ALA A 66 -8.87 12.66 7.77
C ALA A 66 -7.70 13.66 7.73
N LYS A 67 -7.99 14.95 7.90
CA LYS A 67 -6.95 15.98 7.96
C LYS A 67 -5.95 15.64 9.09
N PRO A 68 -4.62 15.63 8.83
CA PRO A 68 -3.63 15.31 9.85
C PRO A 68 -3.66 16.37 10.96
N ALA A 69 -3.51 15.92 12.20
CA ALA A 69 -3.41 16.82 13.36
C ALA A 69 -2.23 17.80 13.24
N GLN A 70 -1.15 17.35 12.59
CA GLN A 70 0.01 18.17 12.31
C GLN A 70 0.70 17.69 11.03
N PHE A 71 1.01 18.62 10.13
CA PHE A 71 1.81 18.36 8.93
C PHE A 71 2.62 19.62 8.60
N GLY A 72 3.85 19.45 8.13
CA GLY A 72 4.75 20.56 7.81
C GLY A 72 6.13 20.08 7.42
N VAL A 73 6.98 21.02 7.00
CA VAL A 73 8.37 20.77 6.59
C VAL A 73 9.29 21.21 7.72
N LEU A 74 10.32 20.42 8.01
CA LEU A 74 11.39 20.84 8.91
C LEU A 74 12.52 21.48 8.09
N VAL A 75 12.84 22.74 8.38
CA VAL A 75 13.97 23.44 7.74
C VAL A 75 15.09 23.56 8.76
N GLN A 76 16.23 22.92 8.48
CA GLN A 76 17.40 22.94 9.37
C GLN A 76 17.07 22.46 10.81
N GLY A 77 16.23 21.43 10.92
CA GLY A 77 15.81 20.87 12.20
C GLY A 77 14.80 21.74 12.98
N LYS A 78 14.35 22.86 12.39
CA LYS A 78 13.30 23.71 12.96
C LYS A 78 12.00 23.49 12.21
N LYS A 79 10.92 23.45 12.98
CA LYS A 79 9.56 23.26 12.48
C LYS A 79 8.92 24.58 12.08
#